data_AF-A0A3C1CJJ5-F1
#
_entry.id   AF-A0A3C1CJJ5-F1
#
_cell.length_a   1.000
_cell.length_b   1.000
_cell.length_c   1.000
_cell.angle_alpha   90.00
_cell.angle_beta   90.00
_cell.angle_gamma   90.00
#
_symmetry.space_group_name_H-M   'P 1'
#
loop_
_entity.id
_entity.type
_entity.pdbx_description
1 polymer ?
#
loop_
_entity_poly.entity_id
_entity_poly.type
_entity_poly.pdbx_seq_one_letter_code
_entity_poly.pdbx_strand_id
1 'polypeptide(L)'
;AGVGLIAIGVPMLARSYGRDPSQAFALALLNPVTILHLVGGAHNDALMLGLLAVGLALSKRGRPVAGILVCALAAAVKVPAAIGIVYIGWEWMGPGVPLRSRIRPLVTAGLIAGAVMGALSLLSGLGWSWILNLATPGTVRSWVAPATGAGQLVTAIAHLVHIPVAEHAVLSVTRLLGLGAAAVLGLWLLKNVERFGTLRAIGLTMLAVVVMGPVVQPWYLSWGLILLAPVATGRVRSLIVGCSVGSVFIGLPGGRQLVVDLLNANPLTVALALLACLAILTVPLTPFDREQLLQRWRRRRGGGDPEAMGPSEGPVVELAGA
;
A
#
# COMPACT_ATOMS: atom_id res chain seq x y z
N ALA A 1 -1.40 -17.02 1.59
CA ALA A 1 -2.64 -16.77 0.81
C ALA A 1 -2.84 -15.28 0.47
N GLY A 2 -3.01 -14.38 1.44
CA GLY A 2 -3.32 -12.96 1.18
C GLY A 2 -2.32 -12.23 0.28
N VAL A 3 -1.02 -12.39 0.52
CA VAL A 3 0.04 -11.81 -0.33
C VAL A 3 -0.03 -12.34 -1.77
N GLY A 4 -0.35 -13.62 -1.94
CA GLY A 4 -0.59 -14.21 -3.27
C GLY A 4 -1.80 -13.59 -3.97
N LEU A 5 -2.87 -13.26 -3.23
CA LEU A 5 -4.00 -12.52 -3.78
C LEU A 5 -3.63 -11.09 -4.17
N ILE A 6 -2.74 -10.41 -3.44
CA ILE A 6 -2.21 -9.10 -3.87
C ILE A 6 -1.37 -9.26 -5.14
N ALA A 7 -0.50 -10.28 -5.19
CA ALA A 7 0.33 -10.63 -6.35
C ALA A 7 -0.49 -10.87 -7.63
N ILE A 8 -1.73 -11.33 -7.50
CA ILE A 8 -2.68 -11.53 -8.61
C ILE A 8 -3.53 -10.28 -8.84
N GLY A 9 -4.15 -9.76 -7.78
CA GLY A 9 -5.13 -8.68 -7.82
C GLY A 9 -4.56 -7.36 -8.30
N VAL A 10 -3.36 -6.98 -7.86
CA VAL A 10 -2.73 -5.71 -8.24
C VAL A 10 -2.38 -5.69 -9.74
N PRO A 11 -1.71 -6.70 -10.33
CA PRO A 11 -1.54 -6.79 -11.78
C PRO A 11 -2.86 -6.83 -12.55
N MET A 12 -3.86 -7.58 -12.06
CA MET A 12 -5.18 -7.63 -12.69
C MET A 12 -5.85 -6.25 -12.75
N LEU A 13 -5.73 -5.49 -11.66
CA LEU A 13 -6.24 -4.14 -11.52
C LEU A 13 -5.47 -3.17 -12.44
N ALA A 14 -4.14 -3.21 -12.45
CA ALA A 14 -3.31 -2.39 -13.35
C ALA A 14 -3.70 -2.59 -14.82
N ARG A 15 -3.86 -3.84 -15.27
CA ARG A 15 -4.33 -4.15 -16.64
C ARG A 15 -5.71 -3.56 -16.93
N SER A 16 -6.62 -3.59 -15.96
CA SER A 16 -7.97 -3.01 -16.13
C SER A 16 -7.99 -1.48 -16.25
N TYR A 17 -6.89 -0.82 -15.87
CA TYR A 17 -6.66 0.61 -16.05
C TYR A 17 -5.69 0.94 -17.20
N GLY A 18 -5.26 -0.06 -17.98
CA GLY A 18 -4.29 0.13 -19.07
C GLY A 18 -2.90 0.55 -18.57
N ARG A 19 -2.51 0.13 -17.36
CA ARG A 19 -1.22 0.45 -16.72
C ARG A 19 -0.32 -0.76 -16.66
N ASP A 20 0.99 -0.51 -16.56
CA ASP A 20 2.01 -1.55 -16.48
C ASP A 20 1.84 -2.40 -15.20
N PRO A 21 1.50 -3.70 -15.32
CA PRO A 21 1.32 -4.57 -14.17
C PRO A 21 2.61 -4.82 -13.39
N SER A 22 3.78 -4.76 -14.03
CA SER A 22 5.07 -5.03 -13.39
C SER A 22 5.47 -3.91 -12.44
N GLN A 23 5.29 -2.66 -12.86
CA GLN A 23 5.50 -1.50 -12.00
C GLN A 23 4.53 -1.46 -10.82
N ALA A 24 3.25 -1.75 -11.08
CA ALA A 24 2.23 -1.83 -10.03
C ALA A 24 2.57 -2.93 -9.01
N PHE A 25 2.98 -4.10 -9.48
CA PHE A 25 3.43 -5.21 -8.65
C PHE A 25 4.63 -4.81 -7.79
N ALA A 26 5.66 -4.21 -8.38
CA ALA A 26 6.85 -3.79 -7.64
C ALA A 26 6.51 -2.78 -6.53
N LEU A 27 5.70 -1.76 -6.85
CA LEU A 27 5.30 -0.74 -5.87
C LEU A 27 4.38 -1.27 -4.76
N ALA A 28 3.58 -2.31 -5.04
CA ALA A 28 2.67 -2.90 -4.05
C ALA A 28 3.33 -4.00 -3.23
N LEU A 29 4.00 -4.96 -3.88
CA LEU A 29 4.48 -6.19 -3.26
C LEU A 29 5.92 -6.09 -2.77
N LEU A 30 6.78 -5.40 -3.52
CA LEU A 30 8.21 -5.26 -3.20
C LEU A 30 8.49 -4.02 -2.36
N ASN A 31 7.46 -3.35 -1.85
CA ASN A 31 7.66 -2.24 -0.92
C ASN A 31 7.97 -2.77 0.49
N PRO A 32 8.75 -2.02 1.30
CA PRO A 32 9.11 -2.43 2.66
C PRO A 32 7.90 -2.68 3.57
N VAL A 33 6.80 -1.95 3.39
CA VAL A 33 5.58 -2.10 4.23
C VAL A 33 5.00 -3.50 4.09
N THR A 34 4.89 -3.98 2.86
CA THR A 34 4.34 -5.28 2.53
C THR A 34 5.28 -6.38 3.01
N ILE A 35 6.58 -6.26 2.74
CA ILE A 35 7.55 -7.29 3.13
C ILE A 35 7.67 -7.37 4.65
N LEU A 36 7.90 -6.26 5.34
CA LEU A 36 8.21 -6.27 6.77
C LEU A 36 6.96 -6.48 7.61
N HIS A 37 5.87 -5.78 7.31
CA HIS A 37 4.68 -5.85 8.14
C HIS A 37 3.68 -6.89 7.64
N LEU A 38 3.32 -6.88 6.36
CA LEU A 38 2.27 -7.81 5.89
C LEU A 38 2.76 -9.26 5.82
N VAL A 39 3.97 -9.50 5.32
CA VAL A 39 4.58 -10.84 5.29
C VAL A 39 5.21 -11.15 6.64
N GLY A 40 6.18 -10.35 7.08
CA GLY A 40 6.93 -10.60 8.32
C GLY A 40 6.05 -10.62 9.58
N GLY A 41 5.04 -9.75 9.64
CA GLY A 41 4.07 -9.69 10.74
C GLY A 41 2.84 -10.59 10.57
N ALA A 42 2.77 -11.38 9.50
CA ALA A 42 1.64 -12.27 9.17
C ALA A 42 0.25 -11.60 9.27
N HIS A 43 0.15 -10.32 8.88
CA HIS A 43 -1.08 -9.55 9.07
C HIS A 43 -2.18 -9.95 8.07
N ASN A 44 -3.40 -10.14 8.59
CA ASN A 44 -4.60 -10.43 7.80
C ASN A 44 -4.99 -9.31 6.84
N ASP A 45 -4.46 -8.10 7.03
CA ASP A 45 -4.53 -6.98 6.09
C ASP A 45 -4.11 -7.37 4.66
N ALA A 46 -3.17 -8.31 4.51
CA ALA A 46 -2.80 -8.83 3.19
C ALA A 46 -3.96 -9.53 2.47
N LEU A 47 -4.76 -10.30 3.22
CA LEU A 47 -5.94 -10.99 2.68
C LEU A 47 -7.03 -9.98 2.30
N MET A 48 -7.30 -9.01 3.17
CA MET A 48 -8.23 -7.92 2.88
C MET A 48 -7.84 -7.18 1.59
N LEU A 49 -6.57 -6.76 1.46
CA LEU A 49 -6.10 -5.99 0.31
C LEU A 49 -6.09 -6.80 -0.99
N GLY A 50 -5.70 -8.07 -0.91
CA GLY A 50 -5.72 -8.96 -2.07
C GLY A 50 -7.13 -9.16 -2.62
N LEU A 51 -8.10 -9.46 -1.74
CA LEU A 51 -9.51 -9.58 -2.13
C LEU A 51 -10.04 -8.25 -2.67
N LEU A 52 -9.78 -7.14 -1.99
CA LEU A 52 -10.23 -5.82 -2.44
C LEU A 52 -9.69 -5.48 -3.83
N ALA A 53 -8.40 -5.70 -4.10
CA ALA A 53 -7.80 -5.46 -5.41
C ALA A 53 -8.45 -6.32 -6.51
N VAL A 54 -8.71 -7.61 -6.23
CA VAL A 54 -9.43 -8.50 -7.16
C VAL A 54 -10.85 -8.02 -7.41
N GLY A 55 -11.60 -7.67 -6.35
CA GLY A 55 -12.97 -7.18 -6.47
C GLY A 55 -13.08 -5.90 -7.28
N LEU A 56 -12.18 -4.93 -7.05
CA LEU A 56 -12.09 -3.72 -7.85
C LEU A 56 -11.74 -4.01 -9.31
N ALA A 57 -10.84 -4.96 -9.57
CA ALA A 57 -10.46 -5.35 -10.93
C ALA A 57 -11.64 -6.00 -11.68
N LEU A 58 -12.42 -6.85 -11.01
CA LEU A 58 -13.63 -7.47 -11.58
C LEU A 58 -14.68 -6.42 -11.92
N SER A 59 -14.93 -5.48 -11.00
CA SER A 59 -15.87 -4.39 -11.26
C SER A 59 -15.42 -3.54 -12.45
N LYS A 60 -14.14 -3.19 -12.52
CA LYS A 60 -13.59 -2.38 -13.63
C LYS A 60 -13.70 -3.08 -14.99
N ARG A 61 -13.74 -4.41 -15.00
CA ARG A 61 -13.96 -5.25 -16.20
C ARG A 61 -15.45 -5.46 -16.53
N GLY A 62 -16.36 -4.66 -15.97
CA GLY A 62 -17.79 -4.74 -16.26
C GLY A 62 -18.53 -5.82 -15.47
N ARG A 63 -17.95 -6.37 -14.39
CA ARG A 63 -18.60 -7.37 -13.52
C ARG A 63 -18.86 -6.80 -12.12
N PRO A 64 -19.71 -5.75 -11.97
CA PRO A 64 -19.87 -5.03 -10.70
C PRO A 64 -20.38 -5.93 -9.57
N VAL A 65 -21.33 -6.85 -9.85
CA VAL A 65 -21.84 -7.79 -8.84
C VAL A 65 -20.74 -8.70 -8.31
N ALA A 66 -19.94 -9.30 -9.19
CA ALA A 66 -18.80 -10.12 -8.77
C ALA A 66 -17.76 -9.29 -7.99
N GLY A 67 -17.53 -8.05 -8.41
CA GLY A 67 -16.68 -7.11 -7.68
C GLY A 67 -17.18 -6.83 -6.27
N ILE A 68 -18.49 -6.57 -6.12
CA ILE A 68 -19.13 -6.34 -4.81
C ILE A 68 -19.04 -7.59 -3.93
N LEU A 69 -19.31 -8.78 -4.47
CA LEU A 69 -19.20 -10.03 -3.71
C LEU A 69 -17.79 -10.22 -3.15
N VAL A 70 -16.76 -10.05 -3.98
CA VAL A 70 -15.36 -10.19 -3.53
C VAL A 70 -14.96 -9.07 -2.55
N CYS A 71 -15.43 -7.82 -2.77
CA CYS A 71 -15.19 -6.73 -1.82
C CYS A 71 -15.94 -6.94 -0.49
N ALA A 72 -17.09 -7.60 -0.49
CA ALA A 72 -17.81 -7.98 0.73
C ALA A 72 -17.03 -9.04 1.52
N LEU A 73 -16.42 -10.01 0.84
CA LEU A 73 -15.49 -10.95 1.48
C LEU A 73 -14.26 -10.21 2.05
N ALA A 74 -13.73 -9.21 1.34
CA ALA A 74 -12.67 -8.35 1.88
C ALA A 74 -13.13 -7.58 3.13
N ALA A 75 -14.35 -7.04 3.11
CA ALA A 75 -14.95 -6.33 4.24
C ALA A 75 -15.18 -7.23 5.45
N ALA A 76 -15.49 -8.51 5.22
CA ALA A 76 -15.58 -9.53 6.27
C ALA A 76 -14.24 -9.79 6.96
N VAL A 77 -13.11 -9.66 6.24
CA VAL A 77 -11.77 -9.69 6.84
C VAL A 77 -11.49 -8.40 7.61
N LYS A 78 -11.83 -7.25 7.01
CA LYS A 78 -11.71 -5.94 7.65
C LYS A 78 -12.65 -4.90 7.04
N VAL A 79 -13.47 -4.28 7.89
CA VAL A 79 -14.50 -3.31 7.51
C VAL A 79 -14.05 -2.19 6.56
N PRO A 80 -12.83 -1.62 6.65
CA PRO A 80 -12.38 -0.59 5.71
C PRO A 80 -12.54 -0.97 4.23
N ALA A 81 -12.44 -2.25 3.86
CA ALA A 81 -12.64 -2.69 2.49
C ALA A 81 -14.07 -2.45 1.95
N ALA A 82 -15.06 -2.18 2.81
CA ALA A 82 -16.40 -1.76 2.40
C ALA A 82 -16.41 -0.46 1.58
N ILE A 83 -15.36 0.37 1.68
CA ILE A 83 -15.19 1.54 0.82
C ILE A 83 -15.13 1.12 -0.66
N GLY A 84 -14.56 -0.02 -1.00
CA GLY A 84 -14.59 -0.56 -2.36
C GLY A 84 -16.03 -0.78 -2.85
N ILE A 85 -16.90 -1.31 -1.99
CA ILE A 85 -18.32 -1.56 -2.30
C ILE A 85 -19.05 -0.24 -2.57
N VAL A 86 -18.81 0.77 -1.73
CA VAL A 86 -19.38 2.11 -1.91
C VAL A 86 -19.00 2.71 -3.26
N TYR A 87 -17.71 2.65 -3.62
CA TYR A 87 -17.24 3.18 -4.89
C TYR A 87 -17.76 2.38 -6.10
N ILE A 88 -17.84 1.05 -6.00
CA ILE A 88 -18.43 0.23 -7.07
C ILE A 88 -19.92 0.57 -7.24
N GLY A 89 -20.68 0.64 -6.15
CA GLY A 89 -22.08 1.02 -6.17
C GLY A 89 -22.30 2.42 -6.75
N TRP A 90 -21.46 3.37 -6.37
CA TRP A 90 -21.53 4.74 -6.87
C TRP A 90 -21.26 4.86 -8.36
N GLU A 91 -20.27 4.13 -8.88
CA GLU A 91 -19.84 4.17 -10.29
C GLU A 91 -20.57 3.15 -11.18
N TRP A 92 -21.48 2.36 -10.63
CA TRP A 92 -22.14 1.25 -11.34
C TRP A 92 -22.77 1.71 -12.66
N MET A 93 -23.45 2.86 -12.66
CA MET A 93 -24.14 3.39 -13.84
C MET A 93 -23.23 4.15 -14.81
N GLY A 94 -21.94 4.29 -14.51
CA GLY A 94 -20.98 5.03 -15.32
C GLY A 94 -20.95 6.54 -15.05
N PRO A 95 -20.13 7.29 -15.82
CA PRO A 95 -19.93 8.73 -15.62
C PRO A 95 -21.12 9.57 -16.11
N GLY A 96 -21.25 10.81 -15.61
CA GLY A 96 -22.24 11.79 -16.09
C GLY A 96 -23.68 11.57 -15.61
N VAL A 97 -23.92 10.55 -14.78
CA VAL A 97 -25.26 10.28 -14.23
C VAL A 97 -25.58 11.17 -13.02
N PRO A 98 -26.83 11.66 -12.89
CA PRO A 98 -27.23 12.52 -11.79
C PRO A 98 -27.18 11.77 -10.45
N LEU A 99 -26.95 12.51 -9.36
CA LEU A 99 -26.75 11.97 -8.02
C LEU A 99 -27.88 11.03 -7.57
N ARG A 100 -29.14 11.37 -7.87
CA ARG A 100 -30.32 10.56 -7.49
C ARG A 100 -30.28 9.16 -8.11
N SER A 101 -29.76 9.03 -9.33
CA SER A 101 -29.64 7.75 -10.04
C SER A 101 -28.55 6.85 -9.47
N ARG A 102 -27.62 7.40 -8.67
CA ARG A 102 -26.57 6.62 -7.98
C ARG A 102 -27.07 5.97 -6.68
N ILE A 103 -28.22 6.42 -6.13
CA ILE A 103 -28.78 5.90 -4.87
C ILE A 103 -29.17 4.42 -5.02
N ARG A 104 -29.94 4.07 -6.05
CA ARG A 104 -30.41 2.67 -6.23
C ARG A 104 -29.25 1.68 -6.36
N PRO A 105 -28.24 1.89 -7.24
CA PRO A 105 -27.09 0.98 -7.30
C PRO A 105 -26.28 0.90 -6.01
N LEU A 106 -26.14 2.02 -5.28
CA LEU A 106 -25.46 2.04 -3.98
C LEU A 106 -26.22 1.20 -2.94
N VAL A 107 -27.54 1.33 -2.88
CA VAL A 107 -28.40 0.50 -2.02
C VAL A 107 -28.30 -0.97 -2.43
N THR A 108 -28.36 -1.29 -3.71
CA THR A 108 -28.19 -2.67 -4.21
C THR A 108 -26.83 -3.24 -3.80
N ALA A 109 -25.74 -2.48 -3.93
CA ALA A 109 -24.41 -2.91 -3.50
C ALA A 109 -24.36 -3.16 -1.97
N GLY A 110 -25.02 -2.30 -1.19
CA GLY A 110 -25.17 -2.48 0.25
C GLY A 110 -25.97 -3.73 0.62
N LEU A 111 -27.06 -4.02 -0.09
CA LEU A 111 -27.87 -5.23 0.14
C LEU A 111 -27.11 -6.51 -0.21
N ILE A 112 -26.36 -6.53 -1.32
CA ILE A 112 -25.50 -7.67 -1.68
C ILE A 112 -24.45 -7.89 -0.59
N ALA A 113 -23.78 -6.82 -0.15
CA ALA A 113 -22.79 -6.91 0.92
C ALA A 113 -23.41 -7.41 2.23
N GLY A 114 -24.58 -6.88 2.62
CA GLY A 114 -25.32 -7.31 3.80
C GLY A 114 -25.72 -8.78 3.73
N ALA A 115 -26.16 -9.28 2.56
CA ALA A 115 -26.46 -10.68 2.36
C ALA A 115 -25.23 -11.58 2.52
N VAL A 116 -24.07 -11.19 1.97
CA VAL A 116 -22.81 -11.92 2.16
C VAL A 116 -22.40 -11.94 3.63
N MET A 117 -22.43 -10.78 4.30
CA MET A 117 -22.08 -10.68 5.72
C MET A 117 -23.03 -11.48 6.61
N GLY A 118 -24.33 -11.47 6.31
CA GLY A 118 -25.33 -12.27 7.01
C GLY A 118 -25.13 -13.77 6.80
N ALA A 119 -24.88 -14.20 5.56
CA ALA A 119 -24.56 -15.59 5.25
C ALA A 119 -23.31 -16.06 6.00
N LEU A 120 -22.22 -15.28 6.00
CA LEU A 120 -21.02 -15.60 6.76
C LEU A 120 -21.26 -15.64 8.27
N SER A 121 -22.06 -14.72 8.81
CA SER A 121 -22.42 -14.68 10.23
C SER A 121 -23.19 -15.94 10.66
N LEU A 122 -24.09 -16.44 9.81
CA LEU A 122 -24.84 -17.67 10.03
C LEU A 122 -23.97 -18.92 9.86
N LEU A 123 -23.23 -19.02 8.75
CA LEU A 123 -22.41 -20.19 8.41
C LEU A 123 -21.24 -20.40 9.37
N SER A 124 -20.69 -19.32 9.94
CA SER A 124 -19.61 -19.40 10.92
C SER A 124 -20.08 -19.70 12.34
N GLY A 125 -21.39 -19.61 12.62
CA GLY A 125 -21.95 -19.74 13.96
C GLY A 125 -21.65 -18.56 14.91
N LEU A 126 -21.02 -17.48 14.41
CA LEU A 126 -20.62 -16.32 15.24
C LEU A 126 -21.79 -15.35 15.51
N GLY A 127 -22.87 -15.45 14.74
CA GLY A 127 -24.00 -14.53 14.82
C GLY A 127 -23.58 -13.08 14.53
N TRP A 128 -24.19 -12.11 15.20
CA TRP A 128 -23.97 -10.67 14.98
C TRP A 128 -23.05 -10.02 16.02
N SER A 129 -22.46 -10.81 16.92
CA SER A 129 -21.61 -10.33 18.02
C SER A 129 -20.38 -9.54 17.54
N TRP A 130 -19.87 -9.87 16.35
CA TRP A 130 -18.72 -9.20 15.73
C TRP A 130 -18.94 -7.70 15.50
N ILE A 131 -20.20 -7.24 15.39
CA ILE A 131 -20.52 -5.81 15.26
C ILE A 131 -20.05 -5.02 16.50
N LEU A 132 -20.18 -5.61 17.69
CA LEU A 132 -19.73 -5.00 18.94
C LEU A 132 -18.20 -4.86 19.00
N ASN A 133 -17.49 -5.76 18.32
CA ASN A 133 -16.02 -5.75 18.24
C ASN A 133 -15.46 -4.69 17.27
N LEU A 134 -16.31 -3.98 16.52
CA LEU A 134 -15.87 -2.89 15.65
C LEU A 134 -15.32 -1.69 16.43
N ALA A 135 -15.67 -1.56 17.71
CA ALA A 135 -15.15 -0.52 18.59
C ALA A 135 -13.76 -0.85 19.15
N THR A 136 -13.32 -2.11 19.13
CA THR A 136 -12.08 -2.57 19.75
C THR A 136 -10.83 -1.84 19.26
N PRO A 137 -10.63 -1.51 17.97
CA PRO A 137 -9.46 -0.75 17.54
C PRO A 137 -9.36 0.62 18.23
N GLY A 138 -10.47 1.22 18.63
CA GLY A 138 -10.50 2.50 19.34
C GLY A 138 -9.95 2.45 20.76
N THR A 139 -9.72 1.27 21.34
CA THR A 139 -9.18 1.13 22.70
C THR A 139 -7.65 1.30 22.74
N VAL A 140 -6.97 1.08 21.62
CA VAL A 140 -5.52 1.22 21.53
C VAL A 140 -5.15 2.71 21.42
N ARG A 141 -4.11 3.12 22.16
CA ARG A 141 -3.55 4.47 22.05
C ARG A 141 -2.35 4.41 21.11
N SER A 142 -2.51 4.96 19.90
CA SER A 142 -1.39 5.13 18.98
C SER A 142 -0.88 6.57 19.07
N TRP A 143 0.40 6.70 19.38
CA TRP A 143 1.10 7.99 19.47
C TRP A 143 1.25 8.67 18.09
N VAL A 144 1.19 7.91 17.00
CA VAL A 144 1.29 8.44 15.63
C VAL A 144 -0.05 8.93 15.10
N ALA A 145 -1.16 8.55 15.73
CA ALA A 145 -2.49 8.96 15.31
C ALA A 145 -2.71 10.45 15.62
N PRO A 146 -2.86 11.34 14.61
CA PRO A 146 -3.07 12.77 14.79
C PRO A 146 -4.25 13.09 15.72
N ALA A 147 -5.36 12.37 15.59
CA ALA A 147 -6.54 12.58 16.44
C ALA A 147 -6.29 12.22 17.92
N THR A 148 -5.48 11.18 18.18
CA THR A 148 -5.08 10.81 19.54
C THR A 148 -4.08 11.84 20.09
N GLY A 149 -3.08 12.24 19.31
CA GLY A 149 -2.10 13.26 19.71
C GLY A 149 -2.76 14.61 20.00
N ALA A 150 -3.73 15.04 19.19
CA ALA A 150 -4.52 16.25 19.45
C ALA A 150 -5.29 16.16 20.78
N GLY A 151 -5.92 15.02 21.06
CA GLY A 151 -6.65 14.83 22.33
C GLY A 151 -5.73 14.83 23.54
N GLN A 152 -4.53 14.25 23.41
CA GLN A 152 -3.50 14.30 24.45
C GLN A 152 -3.01 15.72 24.69
N LEU A 153 -2.75 16.49 23.63
CA LEU A 153 -2.32 17.88 23.74
C LEU A 153 -3.40 18.76 24.40
N VAL A 154 -4.66 18.63 23.98
CA VAL A 154 -5.78 19.36 24.58
C VAL A 154 -5.94 19.02 26.05
N THR A 155 -5.82 17.73 26.40
CA THR A 155 -5.87 17.29 27.81
C THR A 155 -4.73 17.90 28.63
N ALA A 156 -3.50 17.88 28.09
CA ALA A 156 -2.32 18.44 28.75
C ALA A 156 -2.47 19.96 28.98
N ILE A 157 -2.97 20.70 28.00
CA ILE A 157 -3.23 22.14 28.12
C ILE A 157 -4.30 22.40 29.19
N ALA A 158 -5.40 21.65 29.19
CA ALA A 158 -6.47 21.82 30.18
C ALA A 158 -5.98 21.58 31.61
N HIS A 159 -5.18 20.54 31.83
CA HIS A 159 -4.59 20.26 33.15
C HIS A 159 -3.55 21.32 33.56
N LEU A 160 -2.80 21.89 32.60
CA LEU A 160 -1.86 22.98 32.86
C LEU A 160 -2.56 24.24 33.39
N VAL A 161 -3.78 24.51 32.93
CA VAL A 161 -4.61 25.63 33.42
C VAL A 161 -5.60 25.21 34.51
N HIS A 162 -5.38 24.06 35.15
CA HIS A 162 -6.17 23.52 36.26
C HIS A 162 -7.66 23.26 35.95
N ILE A 163 -8.03 23.06 34.67
CA ILE A 163 -9.39 22.66 34.29
C ILE A 163 -9.49 21.12 34.40
N PRO A 164 -10.41 20.58 35.24
CA PRO A 164 -10.57 19.15 35.38
C PRO A 164 -11.30 18.58 34.15
N VAL A 165 -10.53 17.98 33.24
CA VAL A 165 -11.07 17.23 32.10
C VAL A 165 -10.68 15.76 32.21
N ALA A 166 -11.59 14.88 31.82
CA ALA A 166 -11.32 13.46 31.72
C ALA A 166 -10.67 13.13 30.36
N GLU A 167 -9.43 12.64 30.37
CA GLU A 167 -8.64 12.34 29.15
C GLU A 167 -9.43 11.48 28.14
N HIS A 168 -10.12 10.45 28.62
CA HIS A 168 -10.89 9.55 27.77
C HIS A 168 -12.04 10.26 27.03
N ALA A 169 -12.66 11.26 27.64
CA ALA A 169 -13.71 12.05 27.02
C ALA A 169 -13.13 12.94 25.91
N VAL A 170 -12.02 13.62 26.18
CA VAL A 170 -11.32 14.46 25.18
C VAL A 170 -10.87 13.62 24.00
N LEU A 171 -10.24 12.47 24.25
CA LEU A 171 -9.84 11.53 23.20
C LEU A 171 -11.03 11.03 22.36
N SER A 172 -12.16 10.74 23.00
CA SER A 172 -13.37 10.29 22.30
C SER A 172 -13.87 11.37 21.33
N VAL A 173 -13.87 12.63 21.76
CA VAL A 173 -14.27 13.77 20.92
C VAL A 173 -13.28 13.97 19.76
N THR A 174 -11.98 14.05 20.02
CA THR A 174 -11.00 14.30 18.94
C THR A 174 -10.97 13.18 17.91
N ARG A 175 -11.13 11.92 18.34
CA ARG A 175 -11.22 10.75 17.45
C ARG A 175 -12.49 10.75 16.62
N LEU A 176 -13.62 11.14 17.21
CA LEU A 176 -14.88 11.29 16.47
C LEU A 176 -14.76 12.39 15.40
N LEU A 177 -14.15 13.52 15.74
CA LEU A 177 -13.88 14.60 14.79
C LEU A 177 -12.94 14.14 13.66
N GLY A 178 -11.90 13.36 13.97
CA GLY A 178 -11.00 12.77 12.98
C GLY A 178 -11.72 11.84 12.00
N LEU A 179 -12.55 10.93 12.53
CA LEU A 179 -13.39 10.05 11.69
C LEU A 179 -14.40 10.84 10.86
N GLY A 180 -15.00 11.89 11.44
CA GLY A 180 -15.88 12.81 10.71
C GLY A 180 -15.16 13.50 9.55
N ALA A 181 -13.95 14.01 9.78
CA ALA A 181 -13.12 14.61 8.73
C ALA A 181 -12.76 13.60 7.64
N ALA A 182 -12.41 12.35 8.01
CA ALA A 182 -12.15 11.28 7.06
C ALA A 182 -13.38 10.98 6.18
N ALA A 183 -14.57 10.94 6.80
CA ALA A 183 -15.83 10.71 6.10
C ALA A 183 -16.16 11.85 5.14
N VAL A 184 -16.02 13.11 5.58
CA VAL A 184 -16.24 14.29 4.73
C VAL A 184 -15.29 14.28 3.53
N LEU A 185 -13.99 14.01 3.75
CA LEU A 185 -13.01 13.91 2.68
C LEU A 185 -13.32 12.75 1.73
N GLY A 186 -13.70 11.59 2.25
CA GLY A 186 -14.12 10.43 1.46
C GLY A 186 -15.35 10.71 0.60
N LEU A 187 -16.38 11.35 1.16
CA LEU A 187 -17.58 11.76 0.41
C LEU A 187 -17.26 12.81 -0.65
N TRP A 188 -16.35 13.75 -0.35
CA TRP A 188 -15.87 14.71 -1.33
C TRP A 188 -15.11 14.02 -2.47
N LEU A 189 -14.23 13.06 -2.18
CA LEU A 189 -13.52 12.26 -3.19
C LEU A 189 -14.49 11.41 -4.02
N LEU A 190 -15.53 10.84 -3.39
CA LEU A 190 -16.57 10.06 -4.05
C LEU A 190 -17.40 10.92 -5.02
N LYS A 191 -17.82 12.10 -4.58
CA LYS A 191 -18.56 13.06 -5.43
C LYS A 191 -17.72 13.54 -6.62
N ASN A 192 -16.41 13.68 -6.43
CA ASN A 192 -15.46 14.15 -7.46
C ASN A 192 -14.71 12.99 -8.13
N VAL A 193 -15.25 11.77 -8.10
CA VAL A 193 -14.55 10.57 -8.59
C VAL A 193 -14.16 10.65 -10.07
N GLU A 194 -14.98 11.31 -10.89
CA GLU A 194 -14.72 11.51 -12.32
C GLU A 194 -13.46 12.36 -12.56
N ARG A 195 -13.20 13.33 -11.67
CA ARG A 195 -12.01 14.20 -11.74
C ARG A 195 -10.74 13.48 -11.28
N PHE A 196 -10.84 12.69 -10.21
CA PHE A 196 -9.66 12.07 -9.59
C PHE A 196 -9.33 10.68 -10.13
N GLY A 197 -10.32 9.99 -10.70
CA GLY A 197 -10.29 8.57 -11.04
C GLY A 197 -10.64 7.70 -9.83
N THR A 198 -11.46 6.67 -10.06
CA THR A 198 -12.00 5.77 -9.02
C THR A 198 -10.93 5.17 -8.11
N LEU A 199 -9.89 4.56 -8.69
CA LEU A 199 -8.87 3.88 -7.89
C LEU A 199 -8.05 4.85 -7.03
N ARG A 200 -7.75 6.03 -7.56
CA ARG A 200 -7.06 7.08 -6.80
C ARG A 200 -7.93 7.59 -5.66
N ALA A 201 -9.21 7.82 -5.91
CA ALA A 201 -10.17 8.26 -4.90
C ALA A 201 -10.33 7.22 -3.77
N ILE A 202 -10.41 5.92 -4.10
CA ILE A 202 -10.44 4.84 -3.10
C ILE A 202 -9.16 4.84 -2.27
N GLY A 203 -7.99 4.86 -2.91
CA GLY A 203 -6.69 4.84 -2.23
C GLY A 203 -6.49 6.05 -1.31
N LEU A 204 -6.89 7.25 -1.74
CA LEU A 204 -6.85 8.45 -0.92
C LEU A 204 -7.87 8.40 0.23
N THR A 205 -9.05 7.81 0.02
CA THR A 205 -10.04 7.61 1.09
C THR A 205 -9.52 6.63 2.14
N MET A 206 -8.85 5.54 1.73
CA MET A 206 -8.14 4.64 2.64
C MET A 206 -7.09 5.39 3.46
N LEU A 207 -6.24 6.19 2.82
CA LEU A 207 -5.23 6.98 3.54
C LEU A 207 -5.86 7.98 4.51
N ALA A 208 -6.97 8.63 4.13
CA ALA A 208 -7.69 9.54 5.00
C ALA A 208 -8.23 8.82 6.24
N VAL A 209 -8.85 7.64 6.07
CA VAL A 209 -9.33 6.81 7.19
C VAL A 209 -8.18 6.38 8.10
N VAL A 210 -7.01 6.08 7.55
CA VAL A 210 -5.83 5.71 8.34
C VAL A 210 -5.32 6.93 9.12
N VAL A 211 -5.01 8.02 8.42
CA VAL A 211 -4.35 9.19 9.02
C VAL A 211 -5.27 9.96 9.96
N MET A 212 -6.56 10.06 9.65
CA MET A 212 -7.53 10.77 10.49
C MET A 212 -8.28 9.84 11.44
N GLY A 213 -8.02 8.53 11.35
CA GLY A 213 -8.61 7.53 12.21
C GLY A 213 -8.12 7.62 13.66
N PRO A 214 -8.78 6.90 14.58
CA PRO A 214 -8.44 6.93 16.00
C PRO A 214 -7.06 6.31 16.29
N VAL A 215 -6.62 5.36 15.44
CA VAL A 215 -5.41 4.57 15.64
C VAL A 215 -4.69 4.40 14.31
N VAL A 216 -3.40 4.73 14.29
CA VAL A 216 -2.48 4.50 13.18
C VAL A 216 -1.50 3.42 13.59
N GLN A 217 -1.42 2.34 12.80
CA GLN A 217 -0.38 1.32 12.94
C GLN A 217 0.50 1.29 11.69
N PRO A 218 1.77 0.84 11.78
CA PRO A 218 2.73 0.90 10.67
C PRO A 218 2.20 0.30 9.36
N TRP A 219 1.46 -0.82 9.46
CA TRP A 219 0.90 -1.52 8.31
C TRP A 219 -0.37 -0.88 7.75
N TYR A 220 -1.04 0.03 8.44
CA TYR A 220 -2.29 0.63 7.95
C TYR A 220 -2.06 1.47 6.69
N LEU A 221 -0.88 2.08 6.55
CA LEU A 221 -0.52 2.81 5.33
C LEU A 221 -0.61 1.93 4.08
N SER A 222 -0.33 0.62 4.21
CA SER A 222 -0.45 -0.33 3.10
C SER A 222 -1.83 -0.31 2.43
N TRP A 223 -2.89 0.05 3.17
CA TRP A 223 -4.26 0.06 2.65
C TRP A 223 -4.42 1.01 1.47
N GLY A 224 -3.88 2.22 1.60
CA GLY A 224 -3.89 3.20 0.53
C GLY A 224 -2.76 2.97 -0.47
N LEU A 225 -1.55 2.68 0.02
CA LEU A 225 -0.36 2.59 -0.83
C LEU A 225 -0.48 1.46 -1.87
N ILE A 226 -0.95 0.28 -1.48
CA ILE A 226 -1.14 -0.85 -2.40
C ILE A 226 -2.20 -0.53 -3.46
N LEU A 227 -3.32 0.09 -3.07
CA LEU A 227 -4.39 0.44 -4.01
C LEU A 227 -4.00 1.57 -4.96
N LEU A 228 -3.11 2.48 -4.54
CA LEU A 228 -2.59 3.54 -5.40
C LEU A 228 -1.51 3.06 -6.37
N ALA A 229 -0.82 1.96 -6.07
CA ALA A 229 0.29 1.44 -6.87
C ALA A 229 -0.01 1.29 -8.38
N PRO A 230 -1.17 0.76 -8.81
CA PRO A 230 -1.50 0.65 -10.24
C PRO A 230 -1.58 1.97 -10.99
N VAL A 231 -1.91 3.07 -10.31
CA VAL A 231 -2.11 4.39 -10.92
C VAL A 231 -1.02 5.38 -10.54
N ALA A 232 0.03 4.93 -9.86
CA ALA A 232 1.07 5.77 -9.29
C ALA A 232 1.95 6.42 -10.35
N THR A 233 1.81 7.74 -10.51
CA THR A 233 2.68 8.57 -11.35
C THR A 233 3.11 9.83 -10.61
N GLY A 234 4.26 10.40 -10.99
CA GLY A 234 4.81 11.63 -10.41
C GLY A 234 4.77 11.64 -8.87
N ARG A 235 4.07 12.64 -8.31
CA ARG A 235 3.94 12.83 -6.85
C ARG A 235 3.33 11.64 -6.12
N VAL A 236 2.41 10.88 -6.74
CA VAL A 236 1.79 9.70 -6.10
C VAL A 236 2.82 8.59 -5.93
N ARG A 237 3.68 8.39 -6.93
CA ARG A 237 4.77 7.43 -6.84
C ARG A 237 5.77 7.82 -5.74
N SER A 238 6.16 9.10 -5.70
CA SER A 238 7.03 9.63 -4.63
C SER A 238 6.40 9.46 -3.25
N LEU A 239 5.09 9.69 -3.11
CA LEU A 239 4.37 9.46 -1.86
C LEU A 239 4.38 7.99 -1.46
N ILE A 240 4.15 7.06 -2.39
CA ILE A 240 4.21 5.62 -2.09
C ILE A 240 5.61 5.23 -1.60
N VAL A 241 6.65 5.66 -2.30
CA VAL A 241 8.04 5.36 -1.91
C VAL A 241 8.37 5.98 -0.55
N GLY A 242 8.11 7.28 -0.38
CA GLY A 242 8.42 8.01 0.86
C GLY A 242 7.67 7.47 2.07
N CYS A 243 6.35 7.24 1.94
CA CYS A 243 5.56 6.63 3.01
C CYS A 243 5.99 5.19 3.30
N SER A 244 6.36 4.41 2.27
CA SER A 244 6.80 3.02 2.48
C SER A 244 8.13 2.92 3.21
N VAL A 245 9.05 3.82 2.93
CA VAL A 245 10.34 3.91 3.65
C VAL A 245 10.09 4.44 5.06
N GLY A 246 9.34 5.53 5.19
CA GLY A 246 9.05 6.14 6.49
C GLY A 246 8.30 5.22 7.46
N SER A 247 7.37 4.39 6.95
CA SER A 247 6.57 3.51 7.81
C SER A 247 7.39 2.43 8.50
N VAL A 248 8.53 2.02 7.93
CA VAL A 248 9.43 1.03 8.56
C VAL A 248 9.90 1.51 9.93
N PHE A 249 10.15 2.81 10.07
CA PHE A 249 10.65 3.40 11.32
C PHE A 249 9.55 3.63 12.36
N ILE A 250 8.29 3.74 11.93
CA ILE A 250 7.14 3.98 12.81
C ILE A 250 6.84 2.74 13.70
N GLY A 251 7.21 1.54 13.23
CA GLY A 251 6.87 0.27 13.86
C GLY A 251 7.98 -0.50 14.55
N LEU A 252 9.23 -0.01 14.56
CA LEU A 252 10.33 -0.70 15.21
C LEU A 252 10.07 -0.84 16.72
N PRO A 253 10.29 -2.02 17.33
CA PRO A 253 10.45 -2.11 18.78
C PRO A 253 11.59 -1.16 19.17
N GLY A 254 11.24 -0.09 19.87
CA GLY A 254 12.18 0.99 20.15
C GLY A 254 12.27 2.10 19.09
N GLY A 255 11.36 2.23 18.12
CA GLY A 255 11.35 3.38 17.19
C GLY A 255 11.14 4.73 17.90
N ARG A 256 10.27 4.74 18.93
CA ARG A 256 10.17 5.89 19.85
C ARG A 256 11.48 6.10 20.61
N GLN A 257 12.12 5.02 21.06
CA GLN A 257 13.40 5.06 21.75
C GLN A 257 14.47 5.62 20.82
N LEU A 258 14.55 5.16 19.57
CA LEU A 258 15.43 5.62 18.51
C LEU A 258 15.24 7.11 18.22
N VAL A 259 14.00 7.60 18.15
CA VAL A 259 13.76 9.06 17.96
C VAL A 259 14.26 9.84 19.17
N VAL A 260 13.96 9.38 20.39
CA VAL A 260 14.46 10.01 21.63
C VAL A 260 15.98 9.94 21.69
N ASP A 261 16.58 8.83 21.33
CA ASP A 261 18.02 8.59 21.32
C ASP A 261 18.69 9.44 20.25
N LEU A 262 18.12 9.59 19.05
CA LEU A 262 18.63 10.48 18.00
C LEU A 262 18.58 11.95 18.41
N LEU A 263 17.51 12.38 19.09
CA LEU A 263 17.38 13.75 19.58
C LEU A 263 18.38 14.07 20.69
N ASN A 264 18.80 13.05 21.46
CA ASN A 264 19.79 13.18 22.54
C ASN A 264 21.21 12.75 22.13
N ALA A 265 21.38 12.16 20.93
CA ALA A 265 22.67 11.65 20.47
C ALA A 265 23.57 12.78 19.96
N ASN A 266 24.88 12.56 20.08
CA ASN A 266 25.86 13.49 19.53
C ASN A 266 25.70 13.54 17.99
N PRO A 267 25.54 14.73 17.39
CA PRO A 267 25.29 14.88 15.95
C PRO A 267 26.43 14.31 15.09
N LEU A 268 27.66 14.27 15.59
CA LEU A 268 28.80 13.67 14.87
C LEU A 268 28.66 12.15 14.75
N THR A 269 28.22 11.46 15.81
CA THR A 269 27.96 10.02 15.76
C THR A 269 26.80 9.67 14.83
N VAL A 270 25.75 10.48 14.82
CA VAL A 270 24.63 10.31 13.88
C VAL A 270 25.11 10.50 12.44
N ALA A 271 25.90 11.53 12.17
CA ALA A 271 26.45 11.78 10.83
C ALA A 271 27.37 10.65 10.35
N LEU A 272 28.26 10.14 11.21
CA LEU A 272 29.14 9.00 10.91
C LEU A 272 28.34 7.72 10.66
N ALA A 273 27.31 7.44 11.46
CA ALA A 273 26.45 6.29 11.27
C ALA A 273 25.66 6.38 9.95
N LEU A 274 25.13 7.56 9.61
CA LEU A 274 24.46 7.80 8.33
C LEU A 274 25.41 7.63 7.15
N LEU A 275 26.65 8.14 7.25
CA LEU A 275 27.69 7.95 6.23
C LEU A 275 28.08 6.48 6.08
N ALA A 276 28.20 5.75 7.18
CA ALA A 276 28.48 4.31 7.16
C ALA A 276 27.32 3.53 6.51
N CYS A 277 26.07 3.82 6.87
CA CYS A 277 24.90 3.24 6.23
C CYS A 277 24.84 3.58 4.74
N LEU A 278 25.14 4.82 4.36
CA LEU A 278 25.20 5.25 2.96
C LEU A 278 26.30 4.48 2.20
N ALA A 279 27.49 4.33 2.80
CA ALA A 279 28.59 3.55 2.24
C ALA A 279 28.21 2.07 2.08
N ILE A 280 27.58 1.46 3.09
CA ILE A 280 27.12 0.07 3.03
C ILE A 280 26.01 -0.11 1.98
N LEU A 281 25.11 0.87 1.82
CA LEU A 281 24.06 0.84 0.80
C LEU A 281 24.59 1.08 -0.61
N THR A 282 25.73 1.76 -0.77
CA THR A 282 26.39 1.95 -2.07
C THR A 282 27.34 0.79 -2.43
N VAL A 283 27.80 0.00 -1.47
CA VAL A 283 28.63 -1.20 -1.70
C VAL A 283 27.98 -2.25 -2.63
N PRO A 284 26.66 -2.52 -2.58
CA PRO A 284 26.00 -3.39 -3.57
C PRO A 284 25.51 -2.65 -4.84
N LEU A 285 25.63 -1.32 -4.90
CA LEU A 285 25.18 -0.50 -6.04
C LEU A 285 26.32 0.04 -6.91
N THR A 286 27.57 -0.03 -6.46
CA THR A 286 28.68 0.03 -7.40
C THR A 286 28.63 -1.26 -8.21
N PRO A 287 28.52 -1.20 -9.55
CA PRO A 287 28.78 -2.35 -10.38
C PRO A 287 30.24 -2.70 -10.13
N PHE A 288 30.48 -3.59 -9.17
CA PHE A 288 31.80 -4.07 -8.81
C PHE A 288 32.32 -4.88 -9.99
N ASP A 289 32.93 -4.17 -10.95
CA ASP A 289 33.89 -4.61 -11.95
C ASP A 289 33.70 -6.01 -12.55
N ARG A 290 32.45 -6.48 -12.67
CA ARG A 290 32.19 -7.83 -13.17
C ARG A 290 32.61 -7.91 -14.64
N GLU A 291 32.37 -6.85 -15.40
CA GLU A 291 32.87 -6.72 -16.77
C GLU A 291 34.39 -6.52 -16.83
N GLN A 292 35.00 -5.72 -15.95
CA GLN A 292 36.45 -5.52 -15.97
C GLN A 292 37.24 -6.76 -15.53
N LEU A 293 36.73 -7.53 -14.56
CA LEU A 293 37.30 -8.82 -14.13
C LEU A 293 37.12 -9.88 -15.21
N LEU A 294 35.97 -9.94 -15.87
CA LEU A 294 35.75 -10.84 -17.02
C LEU A 294 36.65 -10.46 -18.20
N GLN A 295 36.86 -9.17 -18.46
CA GLN A 295 37.80 -8.70 -19.48
C GLN A 295 39.26 -9.03 -19.12
N ARG A 296 39.67 -8.84 -17.87
CA ARG A 296 41.01 -9.24 -17.38
C ARG A 296 41.21 -10.74 -17.46
N TRP A 297 40.20 -11.53 -17.13
CA TRP A 297 40.23 -12.99 -17.24
C TRP A 297 40.27 -13.47 -18.70
N ARG A 298 39.51 -12.84 -19.60
CA ARG A 298 39.55 -13.09 -21.05
C ARG A 298 40.90 -12.69 -21.66
N ARG A 299 41.48 -11.55 -21.28
CA ARG A 299 42.84 -11.14 -21.70
C ARG A 299 43.92 -12.11 -21.23
N ARG A 300 43.78 -12.67 -20.02
CA ARG A 300 44.70 -13.70 -19.50
C ARG A 300 44.55 -15.06 -20.20
N ARG A 301 43.38 -15.39 -20.75
CA ARG A 301 43.17 -16.63 -21.54
C ARG A 301 43.37 -16.45 -23.05
N GLY A 302 43.26 -15.23 -23.57
CA GLY A 302 43.36 -14.90 -25.00
C GLY A 302 44.68 -14.27 -25.43
N GLY A 303 45.69 -14.23 -24.55
CA GLY A 303 47.04 -13.73 -24.86
C GLY A 303 47.95 -14.77 -25.50
N GLY A 304 47.44 -15.54 -26.46
CA GLY A 304 48.23 -16.33 -27.38
C GLY A 304 47.81 -15.95 -28.80
N ASP A 305 48.64 -15.18 -29.50
CA ASP A 305 48.42 -14.68 -30.86
C ASP A 305 48.12 -15.82 -31.85
N PRO A 306 47.08 -15.71 -32.69
CA PRO A 306 46.91 -16.57 -33.86
C PRO A 306 47.61 -16.07 -35.15
N GLU A 307 48.36 -14.97 -35.13
CA GLU A 307 48.84 -14.30 -36.37
C GLU A 307 50.38 -14.25 -36.52
N ALA A 308 51.04 -15.37 -36.24
CA ALA A 308 52.42 -15.61 -36.71
C ALA A 308 52.50 -16.90 -37.55
N MET A 309 51.61 -17.05 -38.55
CA MET A 309 51.87 -17.90 -39.72
C MET A 309 51.08 -17.42 -40.94
N GLY A 310 51.77 -16.77 -41.85
CA GLY A 310 51.42 -16.68 -43.26
C GLY A 310 52.62 -16.14 -44.05
N PRO A 311 52.75 -16.37 -45.37
CA PRO A 311 52.20 -17.45 -46.20
C PRO A 311 53.34 -18.26 -46.85
N SER A 312 53.22 -19.59 -46.92
CA SER A 312 54.08 -20.42 -47.79
C SER A 312 53.36 -20.72 -49.10
N GLU A 313 54.01 -20.38 -50.21
CA GLU A 313 53.62 -20.65 -51.59
C GLU A 313 53.35 -22.14 -51.88
N GLY A 314 52.38 -22.44 -52.76
CA GLY A 314 52.15 -23.78 -53.35
C GLY A 314 50.79 -23.90 -54.05
N PRO A 315 50.64 -24.63 -55.18
CA PRO A 315 50.03 -24.10 -56.39
C PRO A 315 48.55 -24.41 -56.62
N VAL A 316 48.00 -23.61 -57.54
CA VAL A 316 46.71 -23.71 -58.25
C VAL A 316 46.48 -25.10 -58.83
N VAL A 317 45.29 -25.68 -58.57
CA VAL A 317 44.65 -26.65 -59.45
C VAL A 317 43.21 -26.21 -59.68
N GLU A 318 42.99 -25.73 -60.89
CA GLU A 318 41.70 -25.53 -61.55
C GLU A 318 41.06 -26.89 -61.82
N LEU A 319 39.75 -27.06 -61.55
CA LEU A 319 38.91 -28.02 -62.27
C LEU A 319 37.43 -27.64 -62.08
N ALA A 320 36.80 -27.40 -63.21
CA ALA A 320 35.42 -27.05 -63.42
C ALA A 320 34.43 -28.20 -63.14
N GLY A 321 33.15 -27.85 -62.97
CA GLY A 321 32.06 -28.65 -63.53
C GLY A 321 30.92 -29.05 -62.58
N ALA A 322 29.73 -28.54 -62.94
CA ALA A 322 28.36 -28.95 -62.59
C ALA A 322 27.82 -28.63 -61.19
#